data_AF-A0A919YLZ1-F1
#
_entry.id   AF-A0A919YLZ1-F1
#
_cell.length_a   1.000
_cell.length_b   1.000
_cell.length_c   1.000
_cell.angle_alpha   90.00
_cell.angle_beta   90.00
_cell.angle_gamma   90.00
#
_symmetry.space_group_name_H-M   'P 1'
#
loop_
_entity.id
_entity.type
_entity.pdbx_description
1 polymer ?
#
loop_
_entity_poly.entity_id
_entity_poly.type
_entity_poly.pdbx_seq_one_letter_code
_entity_poly.pdbx_strand_id
1 'polypeptide(L)'
;MSTHTGRKIASKTVKQAVLLSHPRIASHIPPTRSFSYEHLQQMLNQHSMVYVKPVVGSGGAGVIQVKKIANGYAFHIRSNIYRFASFDAMFNSLKKVMKKRPHMIQKGIDLLKINGCAVDYRVKYVKEYGRWSYRAIVGRKARHGLAVTNLTQGGSLLKGGAAIAATMGSGAVARKKAEMRKLTELCTSVLVSAYPGLTHLGYDYGIDKSGKIWLFEVNTNPH
;
A
#
# COMPACT_ATOMS: atom_id res chain seq x y z
N MET A 1 -7.02 -32.23 -10.18
CA MET A 1 -5.90 -31.31 -9.88
C MET A 1 -6.25 -30.51 -8.63
N SER A 2 -5.68 -30.87 -7.48
CA SER A 2 -5.96 -30.19 -6.21
C SER A 2 -5.28 -28.83 -6.19
N THR A 3 -6.05 -27.75 -6.21
CA THR A 3 -5.53 -26.40 -5.99
C THR A 3 -5.18 -26.27 -4.52
N HIS A 4 -3.93 -26.56 -4.16
CA HIS A 4 -3.42 -26.28 -2.81
C HIS A 4 -3.46 -24.77 -2.56
N THR A 5 -4.59 -24.30 -2.03
CA THR A 5 -4.74 -22.92 -1.58
C THR A 5 -3.90 -22.75 -0.32
N GLY A 6 -2.82 -21.98 -0.43
CA GLY A 6 -1.95 -21.70 0.72
C GLY A 6 -2.69 -20.95 1.83
N ARG A 7 -2.07 -20.92 3.01
CA ARG A 7 -2.59 -20.21 4.19
C ARG A 7 -2.95 -18.76 3.84
N LYS A 8 -4.08 -18.28 4.34
CA LYS A 8 -4.55 -16.90 4.12
C LYS A 8 -4.51 -16.11 5.43
N ILE A 9 -3.92 -14.92 5.39
CA ILE A 9 -3.88 -13.98 6.51
C ILE A 9 -4.54 -12.68 6.04
N ALA A 10 -5.80 -12.49 6.46
CA ALA A 10 -6.63 -11.39 5.97
C ALA A 10 -6.27 -10.03 6.60
N SER A 11 -5.96 -10.01 7.90
CA SER A 11 -5.69 -8.77 8.64
C SER A 11 -4.36 -8.12 8.21
N LYS A 12 -4.41 -6.84 7.82
CA LYS A 12 -3.22 -6.05 7.48
C LYS A 12 -2.32 -5.83 8.69
N THR A 13 -2.91 -5.59 9.86
CA THR A 13 -2.16 -5.24 11.06
C THR A 13 -1.34 -6.40 11.59
N VAL A 14 -1.84 -7.65 11.54
CA VAL A 14 -1.07 -8.82 12.01
C VAL A 14 0.11 -9.15 11.10
N LYS A 15 -0.03 -8.95 9.78
CA LYS A 15 1.09 -9.08 8.84
C LYS A 15 2.11 -7.97 9.04
N GLN A 16 1.64 -6.74 9.20
CA GLN A 16 2.50 -5.59 9.40
C GLN A 16 3.27 -5.69 10.73
N ALA A 17 2.65 -6.15 11.82
CA ALA A 17 3.30 -6.35 13.11
C ALA A 17 4.48 -7.33 13.01
N VAL A 18 4.29 -8.45 12.30
CA VAL A 18 5.37 -9.42 12.03
C VAL A 18 6.50 -8.80 11.21
N LEU A 19 6.19 -7.98 10.22
CA LEU A 19 7.22 -7.33 9.40
C LEU A 19 7.96 -6.21 10.15
N LEU A 20 7.26 -5.50 11.04
CA LEU A 20 7.84 -4.43 11.86
C LEU A 20 8.85 -4.94 12.89
N SER A 21 8.82 -6.23 13.26
CA SER A 21 9.82 -6.81 14.17
C SER A 21 11.23 -6.89 13.55
N HIS A 22 11.35 -6.78 12.21
CA HIS A 22 12.63 -6.78 11.53
C HIS A 22 13.04 -5.34 11.16
N PRO A 23 14.14 -4.77 11.72
CA PRO A 23 14.51 -3.37 11.53
C PRO A 23 14.71 -2.95 10.06
N ARG A 24 15.39 -3.79 9.26
CA ARG A 24 15.58 -3.54 7.83
C ARG A 24 14.27 -3.49 7.03
N ILE A 25 13.21 -4.16 7.48
CA ILE A 25 11.89 -4.10 6.82
C ILE A 25 11.11 -2.89 7.35
N ALA A 26 11.14 -2.67 8.67
CA ALA A 26 10.42 -1.60 9.33
C ALA A 26 10.74 -0.22 8.74
N SER A 27 11.98 0.04 8.33
CA SER A 27 12.40 1.29 7.68
C SER A 27 11.69 1.56 6.33
N HIS A 28 11.14 0.53 5.70
CA HIS A 28 10.36 0.61 4.46
C HIS A 28 8.85 0.64 4.69
N ILE A 29 8.36 0.46 5.91
CA ILE A 29 6.92 0.50 6.19
C ILE A 29 6.53 1.91 6.62
N PRO A 30 5.53 2.55 5.98
CA PRO A 30 5.11 3.88 6.41
C PRO A 30 4.57 3.84 7.86
N PRO A 31 4.86 4.87 8.69
CA PRO A 31 4.30 5.01 10.02
C PRO A 31 2.80 4.74 10.04
N THR A 32 2.34 3.95 11.01
CA THR A 32 0.98 3.44 11.06
C THR A 32 0.46 3.46 12.50
N ARG A 33 -0.82 3.80 12.68
CA ARG A 33 -1.52 3.71 13.96
C ARG A 33 -2.91 3.09 13.80
N SER A 34 -3.48 2.60 14.90
CA SER A 34 -4.91 2.27 14.96
C SER A 34 -5.74 3.53 14.74
N PHE A 35 -6.90 3.38 14.10
CA PHE A 35 -7.79 4.51 13.88
C PHE A 35 -8.46 4.95 15.18
N SER A 36 -8.19 6.19 15.61
CA SER A 36 -8.93 6.93 16.63
C SER A 36 -9.00 8.41 16.23
N TYR A 37 -9.77 9.20 16.96
CA TYR A 37 -9.83 10.66 16.77
C TYR A 37 -8.43 11.28 16.98
N GLU A 38 -7.80 10.95 18.10
CA GLU A 38 -6.52 11.48 18.55
C GLU A 38 -5.40 11.06 17.59
N HIS A 39 -5.35 9.78 17.23
CA HIS A 39 -4.34 9.28 16.31
C HIS A 39 -4.47 9.90 14.91
N LEU A 40 -5.70 10.11 14.41
CA LEU A 40 -5.88 10.75 13.11
C LEU A 40 -5.41 12.20 13.15
N GLN A 41 -5.76 12.93 14.20
CA GLN A 41 -5.36 14.33 14.38
C GLN A 41 -3.84 14.46 14.47
N GLN A 42 -3.20 13.66 15.31
CA GLN A 42 -1.75 13.61 15.49
C GLN A 42 -1.04 13.28 14.17
N MET A 43 -1.46 12.22 13.48
CA MET A 43 -0.83 11.81 12.22
C MET A 43 -1.02 12.83 11.10
N LEU A 44 -2.15 13.52 11.03
CA LEU A 44 -2.36 14.61 10.08
C LEU A 44 -1.51 15.83 10.40
N ASN A 45 -1.34 16.18 11.68
CA ASN A 45 -0.45 17.26 12.07
C ASN A 45 1.02 16.93 11.77
N GLN A 46 1.43 15.67 11.92
CA GLN A 46 2.80 15.25 11.69
C GLN A 46 3.14 15.04 10.20
N HIS A 47 2.16 14.65 9.37
CA HIS A 47 2.45 14.20 7.99
C HIS A 47 1.64 14.90 6.90
N SER A 48 0.63 15.69 7.25
CA SER A 48 -0.31 16.39 6.35
C SER A 48 -1.15 15.50 5.42
N MET A 49 -0.75 14.26 5.14
CA MET A 49 -1.48 13.28 4.34
C MET A 49 -1.38 11.90 4.97
N VAL A 50 -2.52 11.24 5.11
CA VAL A 50 -2.62 9.86 5.58
C VAL A 50 -3.62 9.07 4.73
N TYR A 51 -3.53 7.75 4.80
CA TYR A 51 -4.54 6.84 4.30
C TYR A 51 -5.22 6.14 5.47
N VAL A 52 -6.54 6.24 5.54
CA VAL A 52 -7.39 5.46 6.43
C VAL A 52 -7.86 4.23 5.67
N LYS A 53 -7.50 3.04 6.17
CA LYS A 53 -7.68 1.76 5.45
C LYS A 53 -8.40 0.75 6.35
N PRO A 54 -9.30 -0.08 5.82
CA PRO A 54 -9.88 -1.18 6.59
C PRO A 54 -8.80 -2.19 6.96
N VAL A 55 -8.81 -2.64 8.22
CA VAL A 55 -7.87 -3.67 8.72
C VAL A 55 -7.99 -4.94 7.89
N VAL A 56 -9.21 -5.33 7.53
CA VAL A 56 -9.53 -6.43 6.63
C VAL A 56 -10.22 -5.88 5.38
N GLY A 57 -9.71 -6.26 4.21
CA GLY A 57 -10.24 -5.84 2.91
C GLY A 57 -9.20 -6.05 1.80
N SER A 58 -9.66 -6.03 0.55
CA SER A 58 -8.85 -6.29 -0.65
C SER A 58 -9.10 -5.23 -1.72
N GLY A 59 -8.20 -5.14 -2.71
CA GLY A 59 -8.38 -4.34 -3.93
C GLY A 59 -8.54 -2.83 -3.72
N GLY A 60 -8.06 -2.28 -2.59
CA GLY A 60 -8.21 -0.86 -2.26
C GLY A 60 -9.63 -0.42 -1.87
N ALA A 61 -10.57 -1.36 -1.74
CA ALA A 61 -11.96 -1.04 -1.40
C ALA A 61 -12.06 -0.42 0.00
N GLY A 62 -12.54 0.82 0.06
CA GLY A 62 -12.71 1.57 1.31
C GLY A 62 -11.41 2.20 1.84
N VAL A 63 -10.35 2.26 1.03
CA VAL A 63 -9.20 3.13 1.32
C VAL A 63 -9.60 4.58 1.10
N ILE A 64 -9.32 5.42 2.09
CA ILE A 64 -9.66 6.85 2.10
C ILE A 64 -8.38 7.63 2.30
N GLN A 65 -8.05 8.53 1.37
CA GLN A 65 -6.95 9.48 1.58
C GLN A 65 -7.50 10.66 2.37
N VAL A 66 -6.84 11.04 3.47
CA VAL A 66 -7.19 12.21 4.27
C VAL A 66 -6.02 13.17 4.26
N LYS A 67 -6.29 14.46 4.06
CA LYS A 67 -5.30 15.53 3.98
C LYS A 67 -5.67 16.69 4.87
N LYS A 68 -4.66 17.26 5.52
CA LYS A 68 -4.69 18.64 6.01
C LYS A 68 -4.33 19.53 4.82
N ILE A 69 -5.19 20.50 4.54
CA ILE A 69 -5.02 21.48 3.45
C ILE A 69 -4.91 22.88 4.07
N ALA A 70 -4.55 23.90 3.27
CA ALA A 70 -4.32 25.25 3.76
C ALA A 70 -5.47 25.77 4.65
N ASN A 71 -6.72 25.59 4.20
CA ASN A 71 -7.92 26.07 4.89
C ASN A 71 -8.80 24.92 5.38
N GLY A 72 -8.21 23.96 6.12
CA GLY A 72 -8.94 22.89 6.80
C GLY A 72 -8.53 21.49 6.37
N TYR A 73 -9.51 20.65 6.04
CA TYR A 73 -9.29 19.22 5.79
C TYR A 73 -10.03 18.76 4.54
N ALA A 74 -9.48 17.73 3.89
CA ALA A 74 -10.16 17.04 2.82
C ALA A 74 -10.00 15.53 2.98
N PHE A 75 -11.01 14.76 2.58
CA PHE A 75 -10.80 13.36 2.29
C PHE A 75 -11.28 13.00 0.90
N HIS A 76 -10.60 12.01 0.33
CA HIS A 76 -10.84 11.49 -1.00
C HIS A 76 -11.15 10.00 -0.89
N ILE A 77 -12.36 9.63 -1.32
CA ILE A 77 -12.83 8.26 -1.36
C ILE A 77 -13.37 7.97 -2.75
N ARG A 78 -12.84 6.91 -3.39
CA ARG A 78 -13.10 6.63 -4.82
C ARG A 78 -12.77 7.87 -5.67
N SER A 79 -13.75 8.43 -6.39
CA SER A 79 -13.62 9.64 -7.23
C SER A 79 -14.11 10.92 -6.54
N ASN A 80 -14.58 10.84 -5.30
CA ASN A 80 -15.22 11.97 -4.61
C ASN A 80 -14.26 12.61 -3.63
N ILE A 81 -14.18 13.94 -3.68
CA ILE A 81 -13.40 14.77 -2.76
C ILE A 81 -14.36 15.58 -1.90
N TYR A 82 -14.23 15.44 -0.59
CA TYR A 82 -15.01 16.20 0.39
C TYR A 82 -14.07 17.13 1.14
N ARG A 83 -14.49 18.39 1.33
CA ARG A 83 -13.73 19.43 2.04
C ARG A 83 -14.47 19.89 3.28
N PHE A 84 -13.74 20.23 4.32
CA PHE A 84 -14.25 20.60 5.63
C PHE A 84 -13.41 21.71 6.24
N ALA A 85 -14.06 22.69 6.87
CA ALA A 85 -13.37 23.79 7.55
C ALA A 85 -12.68 23.34 8.86
N SER A 86 -13.22 22.33 9.54
CA SER A 86 -12.70 21.84 10.83
C SER A 86 -12.40 20.34 10.83
N PHE A 87 -11.53 19.93 11.76
CA PHE A 87 -11.17 18.53 11.96
C PHE A 87 -12.39 17.71 12.40
N ASP A 88 -13.22 18.23 13.31
CA ASP A 88 -14.40 17.54 13.83
C ASP A 88 -15.44 17.25 12.76
N ALA A 89 -15.72 18.24 11.89
CA ALA A 89 -16.63 18.07 10.77
C ALA A 89 -16.13 16.99 9.81
N MET A 90 -14.83 17.00 9.50
CA MET A 90 -14.19 15.97 8.67
C MET A 90 -14.27 14.59 9.33
N PHE A 91 -13.92 14.47 10.61
CA PHE A 91 -13.91 13.21 11.34
C PHE A 91 -15.31 12.59 11.43
N ASN A 92 -16.32 13.40 11.73
CA ASN A 92 -17.70 12.94 11.80
C ASN A 92 -18.21 12.47 10.44
N SER A 93 -17.85 13.17 9.35
CA SER A 93 -18.16 12.72 7.98
C SER A 93 -17.42 11.43 7.62
N LEU A 94 -16.13 11.35 7.98
CA LEU A 94 -15.28 10.18 7.72
C LEU A 94 -15.85 8.91 8.39
N LYS A 95 -16.33 9.01 9.63
CA LYS A 95 -16.99 7.89 10.34
C LYS A 95 -18.19 7.32 9.58
N LYS A 96 -18.98 8.17 8.92
CA LYS A 96 -20.16 7.74 8.14
C LYS A 96 -19.76 6.87 6.96
N VAL A 97 -18.67 7.22 6.25
CA VAL A 97 -18.20 6.46 5.09
C VAL A 97 -17.41 5.20 5.46
N MET A 98 -16.90 5.11 6.69
CA MET A 98 -16.14 3.95 7.19
C MET A 98 -17.01 2.72 7.54
N LYS A 99 -18.34 2.82 7.50
CA LYS A 99 -19.28 1.69 7.71
C LYS A 99 -19.03 0.87 9.00
N LYS A 100 -18.64 1.53 10.10
CA LYS A 100 -18.47 0.94 11.45
C LYS A 100 -17.58 -0.32 11.55
N ARG A 101 -16.56 -0.47 10.69
CA ARG A 101 -15.56 -1.57 10.79
C ARG A 101 -14.18 -1.07 11.24
N PRO A 102 -13.30 -1.94 11.76
CA PRO A 102 -11.95 -1.55 12.17
C PRO A 102 -11.11 -0.98 11.02
N HIS A 103 -10.46 0.16 11.27
CA HIS A 103 -9.53 0.80 10.35
C HIS A 103 -8.18 1.08 11.01
N MET A 104 -7.18 1.29 10.16
CA MET A 104 -5.84 1.77 10.51
C MET A 104 -5.57 3.07 9.76
N ILE A 105 -4.68 3.89 10.31
CA ILE A 105 -4.16 5.11 9.70
C ILE A 105 -2.72 4.83 9.30
N GLN A 106 -2.36 5.11 8.05
CA GLN A 106 -1.00 4.95 7.55
C GLN A 106 -0.54 6.26 6.91
N LYS A 107 0.70 6.68 7.18
CA LYS A 107 1.32 7.86 6.55
C LYS A 107 1.15 7.79 5.03
N GLY A 108 0.71 8.89 4.43
CA GLY A 108 0.68 9.06 2.99
C GLY A 108 2.08 9.32 2.46
N ILE A 109 2.46 8.61 1.39
CA ILE A 109 3.73 8.80 0.68
C ILE A 109 3.46 9.57 -0.62
N ASP A 110 4.23 10.62 -0.89
CA ASP A 110 4.20 11.32 -2.18
C ASP A 110 4.99 10.49 -3.20
N LEU A 111 4.25 9.65 -3.91
CA LEU A 111 4.78 8.72 -4.90
C LEU A 111 5.29 9.44 -6.14
N LEU A 112 6.24 8.81 -6.82
CA LEU A 112 6.56 9.14 -8.20
C LEU A 112 5.31 8.99 -9.09
N LYS A 113 5.24 9.84 -10.11
CA LYS A 113 4.05 10.01 -10.95
C LYS A 113 4.42 9.91 -12.43
N ILE A 114 3.50 9.35 -13.21
CA ILE A 114 3.52 9.42 -14.68
C ILE A 114 2.34 10.31 -15.07
N ASN A 115 2.62 11.43 -15.74
CA ASN A 115 1.61 12.41 -16.16
C ASN A 115 0.68 12.83 -15.01
N GLY A 116 1.28 13.20 -13.87
CA GLY A 116 0.54 13.62 -12.66
C GLY A 116 -0.15 12.49 -11.88
N CYS A 117 -0.18 11.26 -12.39
CA CYS A 117 -0.84 10.13 -11.74
C CYS A 117 0.15 9.27 -10.97
N ALA A 118 -0.14 8.99 -9.69
CA ALA A 118 0.71 8.16 -8.84
C ALA A 118 0.91 6.75 -9.41
N VAL A 119 2.11 6.20 -9.19
CA VAL A 119 2.46 4.83 -9.58
C VAL A 119 2.91 4.06 -8.37
N ASP A 120 2.40 2.83 -8.24
CA ASP A 120 2.95 1.84 -7.32
C ASP A 120 3.34 0.57 -8.09
N TYR A 121 3.90 -0.42 -7.40
CA TYR A 121 4.43 -1.64 -7.99
C TYR A 121 3.91 -2.87 -7.25
N ARG A 122 3.34 -3.81 -7.99
CA ARG A 122 2.96 -5.14 -7.50
C ARG A 122 4.04 -6.15 -7.86
N VAL A 123 4.60 -6.80 -6.86
CA VAL A 123 5.46 -7.98 -7.02
C VAL A 123 4.66 -9.24 -6.65
N LYS A 124 4.51 -10.17 -7.61
CA LYS A 124 3.93 -11.50 -7.36
C LYS A 124 5.07 -12.49 -7.11
N TYR A 125 5.08 -13.09 -5.92
CA TYR A 125 6.08 -14.06 -5.47
C TYR A 125 5.38 -15.32 -4.97
N VAL A 126 5.70 -16.46 -5.57
CA VAL A 126 4.90 -17.69 -5.41
C VAL A 126 5.82 -18.88 -5.13
N LYS A 127 5.40 -19.76 -4.21
CA LYS A 127 6.03 -21.03 -3.89
C LYS A 127 5.38 -22.15 -4.69
N GLU A 128 6.10 -22.67 -5.67
CA GLU A 128 5.72 -23.82 -6.49
C GLU A 128 6.77 -24.92 -6.28
N TYR A 129 6.34 -26.17 -6.07
CA TYR A 129 7.24 -27.32 -5.85
C TYR A 129 8.32 -27.06 -4.77
N GLY A 130 7.92 -26.41 -3.68
CA GLY A 130 8.82 -26.09 -2.57
C GLY A 130 9.71 -24.86 -2.77
N ARG A 131 9.75 -24.27 -3.97
CA ARG A 131 10.67 -23.17 -4.32
C ARG A 131 9.92 -21.88 -4.60
N TRP A 132 10.42 -20.77 -4.04
CA TRP A 132 9.86 -19.45 -4.31
C TRP A 132 10.38 -18.87 -5.63
N SER A 133 9.49 -18.28 -6.42
CA SER A 133 9.83 -17.66 -7.70
C SER A 133 9.03 -16.37 -7.94
N TYR A 134 9.64 -15.44 -8.68
CA TYR A 134 8.97 -14.21 -9.11
C TYR A 134 8.10 -14.49 -10.33
N ARG A 135 6.79 -14.29 -10.20
CA ARG A 135 5.85 -14.42 -11.32
C ARG A 135 5.70 -13.11 -12.09
N ALA A 136 5.76 -11.97 -11.40
CA ALA A 136 5.60 -10.67 -12.04
C ALA A 136 6.16 -9.51 -11.18
N ILE A 137 6.61 -8.46 -11.86
CA ILE A 137 6.76 -7.11 -11.31
C ILE A 137 6.05 -6.16 -12.28
N VAL A 138 4.94 -5.58 -11.84
CA VAL A 138 4.12 -4.66 -12.65
C VAL A 138 3.98 -3.32 -11.96
N GLY A 139 3.98 -2.25 -12.74
CA GLY A 139 3.57 -0.93 -12.25
C GLY A 139 2.06 -0.78 -12.37
N ARG A 140 1.42 -0.13 -11.40
CA ARG A 140 0.00 0.25 -11.48
C ARG A 140 -0.08 1.77 -11.38
N LYS A 141 -0.51 2.40 -12.47
CA LYS A 141 -0.73 3.85 -12.51
C LYS A 141 -2.18 4.13 -12.10
N ALA A 142 -2.37 5.04 -11.14
CA ALA A 142 -3.69 5.53 -10.78
C ALA A 142 -4.41 6.15 -11.99
N ARG A 143 -5.73 6.06 -12.01
CA ARG A 143 -6.55 6.87 -12.93
C ARG A 143 -6.44 8.34 -12.49
N HIS A 144 -6.53 9.24 -13.46
CA HIS A 144 -6.60 10.66 -13.17
C HIS A 144 -7.72 10.97 -12.17
N GLY A 145 -7.42 11.76 -11.15
CA GLY A 145 -8.38 12.10 -10.11
C GLY A 145 -8.69 11.00 -9.10
N LEU A 146 -7.95 9.87 -9.06
CA LEU A 146 -8.05 8.89 -7.97
C LEU A 146 -6.85 8.97 -7.02
N ALA A 147 -7.10 8.79 -5.72
CA ALA A 147 -6.03 8.67 -4.72
C ALA A 147 -5.38 7.28 -4.66
N VAL A 148 -6.04 6.26 -5.22
CA VAL A 148 -5.58 4.86 -5.18
C VAL A 148 -5.24 4.33 -6.56
N THR A 149 -4.19 3.53 -6.63
CA THR A 149 -3.56 2.93 -7.83
C THR A 149 -4.12 1.57 -8.21
N ASN A 150 -4.98 0.98 -7.37
CA ASN A 150 -5.49 -0.38 -7.57
C ASN A 150 -6.26 -0.53 -8.89
N LEU A 151 -5.99 -1.61 -9.62
CA LEU A 151 -6.62 -1.92 -10.91
C LEU A 151 -8.14 -2.07 -10.79
N THR A 152 -8.58 -2.68 -9.70
CA THR A 152 -10.00 -2.83 -9.33
C THR A 152 -10.70 -1.49 -9.10
N GLN A 153 -9.97 -0.38 -9.05
CA GLN A 153 -10.49 0.98 -8.95
C GLN A 153 -10.28 1.79 -10.25
N GLY A 154 -9.87 1.13 -11.34
CA GLY A 154 -9.67 1.76 -12.66
C GLY A 154 -8.24 2.19 -12.96
N GLY A 155 -7.25 1.75 -12.17
CA GLY A 155 -5.83 1.94 -12.49
C GLY A 155 -5.40 1.13 -13.73
N SER A 156 -4.34 1.58 -14.40
CA SER A 156 -3.78 0.92 -15.58
C SER A 156 -2.51 0.13 -15.26
N LEU A 157 -2.36 -1.05 -15.87
CA LEU A 157 -1.16 -1.88 -15.75
C LEU A 157 -0.05 -1.44 -16.70
N LEU A 158 1.18 -1.45 -16.19
CA LEU A 158 2.41 -1.24 -16.94
C LEU A 158 3.39 -2.37 -16.60
N LYS A 159 4.27 -2.73 -17.55
CA LYS A 159 5.46 -3.53 -17.20
C LYS A 159 6.25 -2.78 -16.14
N GLY A 160 6.68 -3.45 -15.06
CA GLY A 160 7.36 -2.77 -13.95
C GLY A 160 8.61 -2.00 -14.38
N GLY A 161 9.36 -2.53 -15.36
CA GLY A 161 10.51 -1.82 -15.94
C GLY A 161 10.13 -0.55 -16.69
N ALA A 162 9.05 -0.57 -17.47
CA ALA A 162 8.55 0.62 -18.17
C ALA A 162 8.06 1.69 -17.19
N ALA A 163 7.38 1.28 -16.11
CA ALA A 163 6.95 2.20 -15.06
C ALA A 163 8.12 2.84 -14.30
N ILE A 164 9.20 2.09 -14.01
CA ILE A 164 10.43 2.67 -13.43
C ILE A 164 11.10 3.60 -14.45
N ALA A 165 11.26 3.19 -15.70
CA ALA A 165 11.90 4.02 -16.72
C ALA A 165 11.17 5.35 -16.93
N ALA A 166 9.85 5.34 -16.94
CA ALA A 166 9.03 6.53 -17.10
C ALA A 166 9.08 7.50 -15.89
N THR A 167 9.50 7.03 -14.71
CA THR A 167 9.53 7.85 -13.49
C THR A 167 10.93 8.20 -13.01
N MET A 168 11.93 7.38 -13.35
CA MET A 168 13.31 7.49 -12.86
C MET A 168 14.38 7.32 -13.95
N GLY A 169 13.99 7.09 -15.20
CA GLY A 169 14.91 6.80 -16.31
C GLY A 169 15.33 5.32 -16.40
N SER A 170 15.74 4.90 -17.60
CA SER A 170 16.06 3.49 -17.90
C SER A 170 17.22 2.93 -17.06
N GLY A 171 18.20 3.77 -16.69
CA GLY A 171 19.33 3.36 -15.85
C GLY A 171 18.93 2.91 -14.44
N ALA A 172 17.77 3.34 -13.93
CA ALA A 172 17.29 2.95 -12.61
C ALA A 172 16.61 1.56 -12.59
N VAL A 173 16.23 1.02 -13.76
CA VAL A 173 15.34 -0.16 -13.86
C VAL A 173 15.92 -1.40 -13.19
N ALA A 174 17.16 -1.76 -13.53
CA ALA A 174 17.80 -2.97 -13.00
C ALA A 174 17.97 -2.87 -11.48
N ARG A 175 18.51 -1.74 -11.01
CA ARG A 175 18.74 -1.47 -9.59
C ARG A 175 17.45 -1.50 -8.78
N LYS A 176 16.40 -0.79 -9.20
CA LYS A 176 15.13 -0.72 -8.45
C LYS A 176 14.37 -2.05 -8.44
N LYS A 177 14.43 -2.82 -9.52
CA LYS A 177 13.93 -4.20 -9.52
C LYS A 177 14.70 -5.08 -8.53
N ALA A 178 16.02 -4.99 -8.50
CA ALA A 178 16.85 -5.75 -7.56
C ALA A 178 16.56 -5.37 -6.10
N GLU A 179 16.43 -4.07 -5.80
CA GLU A 179 16.05 -3.59 -4.46
C GLU A 179 14.68 -4.13 -4.03
N MET A 180 13.65 -4.07 -4.89
CA MET A 180 12.32 -4.65 -4.60
C MET A 180 12.36 -6.17 -4.39
N ARG A 181 13.17 -6.89 -5.17
CA ARG A 181 13.35 -8.35 -5.03
C ARG A 181 13.98 -8.70 -3.67
N LYS A 182 15.10 -8.07 -3.33
CA LYS A 182 15.77 -8.27 -2.04
C LYS A 182 14.83 -8.00 -0.86
N LEU A 183 14.05 -6.92 -0.91
CA LEU A 183 13.07 -6.62 0.13
C LEU A 183 11.93 -7.65 0.16
N THR A 184 11.48 -8.13 -0.99
CA THR A 184 10.45 -9.17 -1.12
C THR A 184 10.89 -10.50 -0.50
N GLU A 185 12.10 -10.95 -0.80
CA GLU A 185 12.70 -12.16 -0.21
C GLU A 185 12.79 -12.03 1.32
N LEU A 186 13.30 -10.90 1.82
CA LEU A 186 13.42 -10.64 3.25
C LEU A 186 12.05 -10.60 3.95
N CYS A 187 11.05 -9.95 3.37
CA CYS A 187 9.69 -9.95 3.91
C CYS A 187 9.07 -11.35 3.89
N THR A 188 9.33 -12.12 2.83
CA THR A 188 8.82 -13.48 2.68
C THR A 188 9.39 -14.40 3.76
N SER A 189 10.70 -14.34 4.04
CA SER A 189 11.31 -15.19 5.06
C SER A 189 10.72 -14.93 6.45
N VAL A 190 10.57 -13.65 6.83
CA VAL A 190 9.97 -13.25 8.11
C VAL A 190 8.50 -13.69 8.20
N LEU A 191 7.70 -13.49 7.15
CA LEU A 191 6.29 -13.88 7.14
C LEU A 191 6.09 -15.39 7.16
N VAL A 192 6.88 -16.15 6.41
CA VAL A 192 6.78 -17.62 6.36
C VAL A 192 7.19 -18.24 7.69
N SER A 193 8.19 -17.66 8.38
CA SER A 193 8.56 -18.10 9.72
C SER A 193 7.43 -17.92 10.72
N ALA A 194 6.72 -16.79 10.67
CA ALA A 194 5.57 -16.54 11.56
C ALA A 194 4.30 -17.30 11.13
N TYR A 195 4.12 -17.52 9.83
CA TYR A 195 2.94 -18.14 9.24
C TYR A 195 3.34 -19.22 8.23
N PRO A 196 3.70 -20.43 8.69
CA PRO A 196 3.94 -21.56 7.80
C PRO A 196 2.72 -21.86 6.91
N GLY A 197 2.98 -22.33 5.68
CA GLY A 197 1.95 -22.66 4.69
C GLY A 197 1.58 -21.54 3.72
N LEU A 198 2.22 -20.37 3.79
CA LEU A 198 2.09 -19.34 2.75
C LEU A 198 2.72 -19.83 1.42
N THR A 199 1.97 -19.72 0.32
CA THR A 199 2.45 -20.11 -1.01
C THR A 199 2.28 -19.02 -2.07
N HIS A 200 1.40 -18.05 -1.88
CA HIS A 200 1.17 -16.98 -2.86
C HIS A 200 1.20 -15.62 -2.16
N LEU A 201 2.13 -14.77 -2.55
CA LEU A 201 2.33 -13.45 -1.96
C LEU A 201 2.34 -12.35 -3.02
N GLY A 202 1.61 -11.29 -2.74
CA GLY A 202 1.54 -10.07 -3.56
C GLY A 202 1.99 -8.88 -2.73
N TYR A 203 3.14 -8.32 -3.06
CA TYR A 203 3.72 -7.16 -2.37
C TYR A 203 3.39 -5.88 -3.11
N ASP A 204 2.89 -4.89 -2.38
CA ASP A 204 2.60 -3.56 -2.91
C ASP A 204 3.66 -2.57 -2.44
N TYR A 205 4.45 -2.10 -3.38
CA TYR A 205 5.52 -1.14 -3.16
C TYR A 205 5.19 0.22 -3.77
N GLY A 206 5.61 1.28 -3.10
CA GLY A 206 5.69 2.63 -3.64
C GLY A 206 7.14 3.07 -3.79
N ILE A 207 7.40 4.00 -4.70
CA ILE A 207 8.68 4.72 -4.74
C ILE A 207 8.37 6.21 -4.56
N ASP A 208 9.00 6.85 -3.57
CA ASP A 208 8.85 8.29 -3.34
C ASP A 208 9.80 9.12 -4.20
N LYS A 209 9.67 10.45 -4.10
CA LYS A 209 10.50 11.41 -4.85
C LYS A 209 12.01 11.32 -4.57
N SER A 210 12.41 10.77 -3.42
CA SER A 210 13.83 10.52 -3.10
C SER A 210 14.33 9.19 -3.69
N GLY A 211 13.44 8.41 -4.31
CA GLY A 211 13.73 7.07 -4.81
C GLY A 211 13.67 5.99 -3.72
N LYS A 212 13.20 6.30 -2.51
CA LYS A 212 13.04 5.30 -1.45
C LYS A 212 11.85 4.40 -1.75
N ILE A 213 12.05 3.09 -1.61
CA ILE A 213 11.00 2.08 -1.72
C ILE A 213 10.24 2.02 -0.40
N TRP A 214 8.91 2.00 -0.48
CA TRP A 214 8.01 1.82 0.66
C TRP A 214 7.16 0.57 0.45
N LEU A 215 7.01 -0.28 1.47
CA LEU A 215 6.10 -1.42 1.47
C LEU A 215 4.76 -1.01 2.09
N PHE A 216 3.70 -1.02 1.29
CA PHE A 216 2.35 -0.64 1.73
C PHE A 216 1.55 -1.79 2.30
N GLU A 217 1.57 -2.93 1.62
CA GLU A 217 0.85 -4.13 2.06
C GLU A 217 1.43 -5.41 1.46
N VAL A 218 1.17 -6.52 2.16
CA VAL A 218 1.41 -7.87 1.65
C VAL A 218 0.08 -8.63 1.59
N ASN A 219 -0.28 -9.10 0.41
CA ASN A 219 -1.46 -9.89 0.14
C ASN A 219 -1.09 -11.37 0.11
N THR A 220 -1.77 -12.22 0.88
CA THR A 220 -1.49 -13.67 0.96
C THR A 220 -2.44 -14.52 0.11
N ASN A 221 -3.20 -13.87 -0.77
CA ASN A 221 -4.05 -14.50 -1.78
C ASN A 221 -4.25 -13.51 -2.95
N PRO A 222 -3.17 -13.08 -3.62
CA PRO A 222 -3.29 -12.16 -4.74
C PRO A 222 -3.98 -12.87 -5.91
N HIS A 223 -5.05 -12.27 -6.45
CA HIS A 223 -5.59 -12.61 -7.76
C HIS A 223 -4.58 -12.20 -8.86
#